data_AF-A0A8E0WM28-F1
#
_entry.id   AF-A0A8E0WM28-F1
#
_cell.length_a   1.000
_cell.length_b   1.000
_cell.length_c   1.000
_cell.angle_alpha   90.00
_cell.angle_beta   90.00
_cell.angle_gamma   90.00
#
_symmetry.space_group_name_H-M   'P 1'
#
loop_
_entity.id
_entity.type
_entity.pdbx_description
1 polymer ?
#
loop_
_entity_poly.entity_id
_entity_poly.type
_entity_poly.pdbx_seq_one_letter_code
_entity_poly.pdbx_strand_id
1 'polypeptide(L)' 'MNIDKFTAHAKSAIASSQSFVAKNDHQQILPLHLLSSLLSEETDIIQTLIIIPAVI' A
#
# COMPACT_ATOMS: atom_id res chain seq x y z
N MET A 1 14.54 4.07 2.76
CA MET A 1 13.55 4.96 2.08
C MET A 1 13.48 6.28 2.85
N ASN A 2 13.54 7.44 2.19
CA ASN A 2 13.41 8.73 2.89
C ASN A 2 11.91 9.01 3.13
N ILE A 3 11.40 8.54 4.27
CA ILE A 3 9.98 8.58 4.62
C ILE A 3 9.45 10.02 4.68
N ASP A 4 10.29 10.97 5.11
CA ASP A 4 9.85 12.34 5.40
C ASP A 4 9.37 13.09 4.16
N LYS A 5 9.87 12.70 2.98
CA LYS A 5 9.50 13.30 1.69
C LYS A 5 8.16 12.83 1.14
N PHE A 6 7.54 11.82 1.72
CA PHE A 6 6.25 11.32 1.25
C PHE A 6 5.07 12.14 1.77
N THR A 7 3.97 12.10 1.04
CA THR A 7 2.69 12.65 1.49
C THR A 7 2.20 11.93 2.75
N ALA A 8 1.30 12.56 3.50
CA ALA A 8 0.70 11.94 4.68
C ALA A 8 0.04 10.58 4.37
N HIS A 9 -0.66 10.50 3.24
CA HIS A 9 -1.30 9.27 2.79
C HIS A 9 -0.29 8.16 2.47
N ALA A 10 0.78 8.47 1.72
CA ALA A 10 1.83 7.50 1.43
C ALA A 10 2.53 7.00 2.71
N LYS A 11 2.81 7.90 3.67
CA LYS A 11 3.35 7.50 4.99
C LYS A 11 2.40 6.53 5.71
N SER A 12 1.10 6.78 5.67
CA SER A 12 0.09 5.89 6.26
C SER A 12 0.05 4.53 5.57
N ALA A 13 0.07 4.47 4.24
CA ALA A 13 0.12 3.22 3.48
C ALA A 13 1.37 2.39 3.82
N ILE A 14 2.53 3.04 3.98
CA ILE A 14 3.77 2.39 4.41
C ILE A 14 3.63 1.81 5.82
N ALA A 15 3.08 2.57 6.77
CA ALA A 15 2.86 2.10 8.13
C ALA A 15 1.83 0.93 8.19
N SER A 16 0.80 0.98 7.35
CA SER A 16 -0.15 -0.12 7.17
C SER A 16 0.55 -1.38 6.67
N SER A 17 1.43 -1.24 5.67
CA SER A 17 2.22 -2.36 5.14
C SER A 17 3.17 -2.98 6.16
N GLN A 18 3.74 -2.18 7.06
CA GLN A 18 4.56 -2.69 8.17
C GLN A 18 3.73 -3.54 9.14
N SER A 19 2.52 -3.07 9.46
CA SER A 19 1.59 -3.81 10.31
C SER A 19 1.13 -5.12 9.66
N PHE A 20 0.90 -5.10 8.35
CA PHE A 20 0.57 -6.29 7.57
C PHE A 20 1.72 -7.31 7.57
N VAL A 21 2.96 -6.85 7.36
CA VAL A 21 4.18 -7.67 7.42
C VAL A 21 4.35 -8.35 8.78
N ALA A 22 4.22 -7.58 9.87
CA ALA A 22 4.35 -8.11 11.22
C ALA A 22 3.30 -9.17 11.57
N LYS A 23 2.06 -9.03 11.05
CA LYS A 23 0.98 -10.01 11.25
C LYS A 23 1.21 -11.33 10.51
N ASN A 24 2.03 -11.32 9.46
CA ASN A 24 2.31 -12.49 8.61
C ASN A 24 3.72 -13.06 8.86
N ASP A 25 4.39 -12.68 9.95
CA ASP A 25 5.75 -13.13 10.30
C ASP A 25 6.81 -12.91 9.21
N HIS A 26 6.58 -11.91 8.34
CA HIS A 26 7.53 -11.54 7.31
C HIS A 26 8.58 -10.59 7.89
N GLN A 27 9.87 -10.83 7.63
CA GLN A 27 10.95 -10.03 8.20
C GLN A 27 11.21 -8.72 7.44
N GLN A 28 10.72 -8.61 6.21
CA GLN A 28 10.99 -7.49 5.32
C GLN A 28 9.73 -7.02 4.62
N ILE A 29 9.61 -5.71 4.48
CA ILE A 29 8.60 -5.12 3.61
C ILE A 29 9.07 -5.31 2.17
N LEU A 30 8.19 -5.89 1.35
CA LEU A 30 8.36 -6.06 -0.08
C LEU A 30 7.28 -5.22 -0.79
N PRO A 31 7.48 -4.86 -2.08
CA PRO A 31 6.48 -4.12 -2.85
C PRO A 31 5.08 -4.75 -2.83
N LEU A 32 5.00 -6.09 -2.79
CA LEU A 32 3.73 -6.82 -2.67
C LEU A 32 2.95 -6.45 -1.39
N HIS A 33 3.64 -6.28 -0.27
CA HIS A 33 3.00 -5.92 1.01
C HIS A 33 2.41 -4.50 0.95
N LEU A 34 3.14 -3.59 0.31
CA LEU A 34 2.67 -2.23 0.07
C LEU A 34 1.45 -2.23 -0.85
N LEU A 35 1.50 -2.97 -1.97
CA LEU A 35 0.38 -3.10 -2.90
C LEU A 35 -0.86 -3.71 -2.23
N SER A 36 -0.69 -4.78 -1.46
CA SER A 36 -1.80 -5.40 -0.72
C SER A 36 -2.44 -4.41 0.27
N SER A 37 -1.63 -3.60 0.94
CA SER A 37 -2.14 -2.60 1.89
C SER A 37 -2.93 -1.50 1.18
N LEU A 38 -2.39 -1.00 0.05
CA LEU A 38 -3.03 0.00 -0.81
C LEU A 38 -4.36 -0.50 -1.41
N LEU A 39 -4.43 -1.77 -1.81
CA LEU A 39 -5.66 -2.38 -2.31
C LEU A 39 -6.71 -2.59 -1.22
N SER A 40 -6.30 -2.62 0.05
CA SER A 40 -7.19 -2.83 1.20
C SER A 40 -7.71 -1.53 1.83
N GLU A 41 -7.37 -0.37 1.26
CA GLU A 41 -7.84 0.93 1.76
C GLU A 41 -9.30 1.19 1.40
N GLU A 42 -10.08 1.73 2.34
CA GLU A 42 -11.52 2.00 2.16
C GLU A 42 -11.84 2.99 1.03
N THR A 43 -10.88 3.83 0.64
CA THR A 43 -11.07 4.81 -0.42
C THR A 43 -11.09 4.19 -1.81
N ASP A 44 -10.72 2.91 -1.95
CA ASP A 44 -10.70 2.13 -3.20
C ASP A 44 -10.01 2.82 -4.40
N ILE A 45 -9.16 3.84 -4.15
CA ILE A 45 -8.50 4.62 -5.21
C ILE A 45 -7.63 3.72 -6.07
N ILE A 46 -6.82 2.88 -5.43
CA ILE A 46 -5.88 2.01 -6.11
C ILE A 46 -6.61 0.86 -6.81
N GLN A 47 -7.68 0.34 -6.21
CA GLN A 47 -8.58 -0.61 -6.88
C GLN A 47 -9.20 0.01 -8.13
N THR A 48 -9.69 1.25 -8.07
CA THR A 48 -10.26 1.99 -9.21
C THR A 48 -9.24 2.13 -10.35
N LEU A 49 -7.98 2.44 -10.04
CA LEU A 49 -6.92 2.63 -11.03
C LEU A 49 -6.46 1.33 -11.70
N ILE A 50 -6.60 0.18 -11.04
CA ILE A 50 -6.10 -1.12 -11.52
C ILE A 50 -7.23 -1.97 -12.14
N ILE A 51 -8.42 -1.96 -11.54
CA ILE A 51 -9.54 -2.84 -11.88
C ILE A 51 -10.41 -2.25 -12.98
N ILE A 52 -10.54 -0.92 -13.09
CA ILE A 52 -11.13 -0.34 -14.29
C ILE A 52 -10.12 -0.60 -15.41
N PRO A 53 -10.38 -1.54 -16.34
CA PRO A 53 -9.49 -1.73 -17.45
C PRO A 53 -9.45 -0.41 -18.19
N ALA A 54 -8.25 -0.06 -18.66
CA ALA A 54 -8.04 0.98 -19.65
C ALA A 54 -9.22 1.02 -20.63
N VAL A 55 -10.15 1.96 -20.43
CA VAL A 55 -11.14 2.30 -21.44
C VAL A 55 -10.35 3.10 -22.46
N ILE A 56 -9.71 2.37 -23.36
CA ILE A 56 -9.16 2.84 -24.64
C ILE A 56 -10.14 2.37 -25.70
#